data_AF-A0A3D0LZ04-F1
#
_entry.id   AF-A0A3D0LZ04-F1
#
_cell.length_a   1.000
_cell.length_b   1.000
_cell.length_c   1.000
_cell.angle_alpha   90.00
_cell.angle_beta   90.00
_cell.angle_gamma   90.00
#
_symmetry.space_group_name_H-M   'P 1'
#
loop_
_entity.id
_entity.type
_entity.pdbx_description
1 polymer ?
#
loop_
_entity_poly.entity_id
_entity_poly.type
_entity_poly.pdbx_seq_one_letter_code
_entity_poly.pdbx_strand_id
1 'polypeptide(L)'
;WLEQGEIMSVSDLLKAIAVVSANDACAMMAEYISGSEEGFVQRMNERAAELGMNDSLFTDCQWLDDNMYSSAYDVALMSRELLKHKKVTEYTTIWMDTLREGKSQLVNTNKLVRFYPGANGLKTGTTSKAGHNLSATAERGGMELASVILGCKTTDERFGGARKMLDHGFANYAVYTPKVEAGLLGPVKVLRGVENNLKSEMKELSPLLIKKGQEKSVTQTLTMAEDLEAPVLDQQIIGELTLMIEGIEAAKYNIYAANGVPRLGIFNAFKRICKALVS
;
A
#
# COMPACT_ATOMS: atom_id res chain seq x y z
N TRP A 1 -33.57 0.06 -4.44
CA TRP A 1 -33.26 0.89 -5.63
C TRP A 1 -33.12 0.01 -6.86
N LEU A 2 -32.49 -1.15 -6.73
CA LEU A 2 -32.58 -2.28 -7.67
C LEU A 2 -33.98 -2.92 -7.64
N GLU A 3 -34.43 -3.42 -8.78
CA GLU A 3 -35.67 -4.18 -8.92
C GLU A 3 -35.39 -5.68 -9.08
N GLN A 4 -36.28 -6.53 -8.58
CA GLN A 4 -36.13 -7.97 -8.73
C GLN A 4 -36.16 -8.37 -10.21
N GLY A 5 -35.22 -9.21 -10.63
CA GLY A 5 -35.08 -9.65 -12.02
C GLY A 5 -34.35 -8.67 -12.94
N GLU A 6 -33.92 -7.53 -12.41
CA GLU A 6 -33.09 -6.59 -13.15
C GLU A 6 -31.67 -7.14 -13.38
N ILE A 7 -31.11 -6.86 -14.56
CA ILE A 7 -29.73 -7.17 -14.91
C ILE A 7 -28.94 -5.86 -14.96
N MET A 8 -27.91 -5.76 -14.13
CA MET A 8 -26.96 -4.65 -14.13
C MET A 8 -25.53 -5.14 -14.33
N SER A 9 -24.71 -4.32 -14.97
CA SER A 9 -23.29 -4.64 -15.12
C SER A 9 -22.56 -4.50 -13.78
N VAL A 10 -21.48 -5.27 -13.58
CA VAL A 10 -20.61 -5.12 -12.40
C VAL A 10 -20.09 -3.68 -12.27
N SER A 11 -19.76 -3.04 -13.40
CA SER A 11 -19.32 -1.64 -13.43
C SER A 11 -20.38 -0.68 -12.88
N ASP A 12 -21.65 -0.88 -13.24
CA ASP A 12 -22.74 -0.03 -12.76
C ASP A 12 -23.03 -0.24 -11.27
N LEU A 13 -22.92 -1.49 -10.79
CA LEU A 13 -23.04 -1.79 -9.37
C LEU A 13 -21.89 -1.17 -8.57
N LEU A 14 -20.64 -1.30 -9.02
CA LEU A 14 -19.49 -0.64 -8.40
C LEU A 14 -19.65 0.89 -8.37
N LYS A 15 -20.18 1.47 -9.45
CA LYS A 15 -20.51 2.90 -9.51
C LYS A 15 -21.56 3.29 -8.46
N ALA A 16 -22.64 2.52 -8.34
CA ALA A 16 -23.69 2.76 -7.36
C ALA A 16 -23.14 2.66 -5.91
N ILE A 17 -22.32 1.65 -5.63
CA ILE A 17 -21.67 1.45 -4.33
C ILE A 17 -20.73 2.61 -4.00
N ALA A 18 -19.84 2.97 -4.93
CA ALA A 18 -18.82 3.99 -4.69
C ALA A 18 -19.39 5.41 -4.59
N VAL A 19 -20.33 5.77 -5.48
CA VAL A 19 -20.81 7.15 -5.63
C VAL A 19 -21.93 7.47 -4.63
N VAL A 20 -22.91 6.59 -4.48
CA VAL A 20 -24.12 6.85 -3.67
C VAL A 20 -24.30 5.91 -2.48
N SER A 21 -23.37 4.98 -2.25
CA SER A 21 -23.48 4.01 -1.15
C SER A 21 -24.70 3.10 -1.26
N ALA A 22 -25.00 2.60 -2.45
CA ALA A 22 -26.16 1.74 -2.68
C ALA A 22 -26.01 0.39 -1.95
N ASN A 23 -26.72 0.23 -0.82
CA ASN A 23 -26.66 -0.99 0.00
C ASN A 23 -27.16 -2.22 -0.77
N ASP A 24 -28.23 -2.09 -1.52
CA ASP A 24 -28.76 -3.17 -2.36
C ASP A 24 -27.76 -3.64 -3.42
N ALA A 25 -26.98 -2.72 -4.01
CA ALA A 25 -25.87 -3.08 -4.88
C ALA A 25 -24.74 -3.81 -4.12
N CYS A 26 -24.45 -3.43 -2.86
CA CYS A 26 -23.51 -4.19 -2.02
C CYS A 26 -23.97 -5.63 -1.79
N ALA A 27 -25.23 -5.85 -1.39
CA ALA A 27 -25.77 -7.19 -1.16
C ALA A 27 -25.77 -8.03 -2.44
N MET A 28 -26.21 -7.46 -3.57
CA MET A 28 -26.17 -8.16 -4.85
C MET A 28 -24.74 -8.56 -5.24
N MET A 29 -23.77 -7.66 -5.07
CA MET A 29 -22.36 -7.95 -5.34
C MET A 29 -21.80 -9.01 -4.38
N ALA A 30 -22.18 -8.96 -3.11
CA ALA A 30 -21.78 -9.94 -2.10
C ALA A 30 -22.25 -11.35 -2.47
N GLU A 31 -23.54 -11.50 -2.78
CA GLU A 31 -24.14 -12.75 -3.25
C GLU A 31 -23.49 -13.23 -4.56
N TYR A 32 -23.27 -12.34 -5.53
CA TYR A 32 -22.63 -12.69 -6.80
C TYR A 32 -21.19 -13.19 -6.62
N ILE A 33 -20.43 -12.60 -5.70
CA ILE A 33 -19.02 -12.91 -5.48
C ILE A 33 -18.82 -14.16 -4.61
N SER A 34 -19.67 -14.35 -3.60
CA SER A 34 -19.45 -15.36 -2.55
C SER A 34 -20.58 -16.39 -2.45
N GLY A 35 -21.60 -16.31 -3.30
CA GLY A 35 -22.77 -17.19 -3.28
C GLY A 35 -23.83 -16.83 -2.23
N SER A 36 -23.45 -16.12 -1.17
CA SER A 36 -24.35 -15.55 -0.17
C SER A 36 -23.72 -14.33 0.51
N GLU A 37 -24.54 -13.53 1.20
CA GLU A 37 -24.04 -12.41 2.02
C GLU A 37 -23.18 -12.92 3.19
N GLU A 38 -23.58 -13.99 3.87
CA GLU A 38 -22.82 -14.56 4.99
C GLU A 38 -21.42 -15.02 4.54
N GLY A 39 -21.34 -15.67 3.37
CA GLY A 39 -20.05 -16.06 2.79
C GLY A 39 -19.18 -14.87 2.43
N PHE A 40 -19.78 -13.74 2.02
CA PHE A 40 -19.05 -12.51 1.78
C PHE A 40 -18.56 -11.85 3.08
N VAL A 41 -19.39 -11.79 4.11
CA VAL A 41 -19.03 -11.27 5.45
C VAL A 41 -17.88 -12.08 6.06
N GLN A 42 -17.91 -13.41 5.92
CA GLN A 42 -16.78 -14.25 6.33
C GLN A 42 -15.47 -13.78 5.66
N ARG A 43 -15.49 -13.59 4.34
CA ARG A 43 -14.33 -13.11 3.59
C ARG A 43 -13.91 -11.69 3.94
N MET A 44 -14.86 -10.81 4.31
CA MET A 44 -14.55 -9.47 4.82
C MET A 44 -13.72 -9.55 6.10
N ASN A 45 -14.11 -10.41 7.04
CA ASN A 45 -13.39 -10.59 8.31
C ASN A 45 -12.05 -11.32 8.12
N GLU A 46 -11.97 -12.32 7.24
CA GLU A 46 -10.70 -12.95 6.85
C GLU A 46 -9.73 -11.91 6.29
N ARG A 47 -10.22 -11.05 5.37
CA ARG A 47 -9.42 -9.98 4.80
C ARG A 47 -9.02 -8.93 5.83
N ALA A 48 -9.90 -8.60 6.77
CA ALA A 48 -9.58 -7.68 7.87
C ALA A 48 -8.42 -8.22 8.73
N ALA A 49 -8.45 -9.53 9.06
CA ALA A 49 -7.37 -10.19 9.79
C ALA A 49 -6.05 -10.20 9.01
N GLU A 50 -6.08 -10.50 7.70
CA GLU A 50 -4.90 -10.44 6.83
C GLU A 50 -4.25 -9.04 6.79
N LEU A 51 -5.07 -7.99 6.90
CA LEU A 51 -4.61 -6.60 6.90
C LEU A 51 -4.17 -6.11 8.28
N GLY A 52 -4.38 -6.91 9.34
CA GLY A 52 -4.09 -6.54 10.72
C GLY A 52 -5.09 -5.53 11.31
N MET A 53 -6.33 -5.53 10.81
CA MET A 53 -7.42 -4.70 11.33
C MET A 53 -7.99 -5.30 12.63
N ASN A 54 -7.25 -5.12 13.72
CA ASN A 54 -7.50 -5.79 15.00
C ASN A 54 -8.70 -5.22 15.79
N ASP A 55 -9.20 -4.05 15.38
CA ASP A 55 -10.30 -3.35 16.03
C ASP A 55 -11.52 -3.26 15.09
N SER A 56 -11.72 -4.30 14.27
CA SER A 56 -12.82 -4.38 13.30
C SER A 56 -13.55 -5.70 13.34
N LEU A 57 -14.88 -5.63 13.23
CA LEU A 57 -15.76 -6.77 13.03
C LEU A 57 -16.86 -6.36 12.05
N PHE A 58 -17.03 -7.12 10.97
CA PHE A 58 -18.12 -6.95 10.02
C PHE A 58 -19.16 -8.05 10.25
N THR A 59 -20.43 -7.65 10.35
CA THR A 59 -21.56 -8.59 10.49
C THR A 59 -22.50 -8.58 9.28
N ASP A 60 -22.40 -7.58 8.41
CA ASP A 60 -23.04 -7.49 7.10
C ASP A 60 -22.11 -6.78 6.11
N CYS A 61 -22.53 -6.65 4.84
CA CYS A 61 -21.78 -5.92 3.81
C CYS A 61 -22.27 -4.48 3.55
N GLN A 62 -23.28 -4.02 4.30
CA GLN A 62 -24.06 -2.80 4.01
C GLN A 62 -23.97 -1.75 5.13
N TRP A 63 -23.42 -2.10 6.28
CA TRP A 63 -23.37 -1.30 7.49
C TRP A 63 -24.74 -1.01 8.11
N LEU A 64 -25.63 -2.01 8.18
CA LEU A 64 -26.97 -1.91 8.76
C LEU A 64 -27.08 -2.51 10.17
N ASP A 65 -26.30 -3.54 10.48
CA ASP A 65 -26.24 -4.12 11.82
C ASP A 65 -25.45 -3.25 12.80
N ASP A 66 -26.01 -3.05 13.98
CA ASP A 66 -25.48 -2.21 15.05
C ASP A 66 -24.34 -2.85 15.84
N ASN A 67 -24.08 -4.15 15.64
CA ASN A 67 -23.03 -4.90 16.32
C ASN A 67 -21.66 -4.82 15.64
N MET A 68 -21.58 -4.33 14.40
CA MET A 68 -20.31 -4.13 13.71
C MET A 68 -19.57 -2.91 14.23
N TYR A 69 -18.26 -2.93 14.09
CA TYR A 69 -17.39 -1.83 14.51
C TYR A 69 -16.10 -1.83 13.70
N SER A 70 -15.41 -0.68 13.70
CA SER A 70 -14.07 -0.51 13.16
C SER A 70 -13.38 0.66 13.87
N SER A 71 -12.07 0.80 13.71
CA SER A 71 -11.30 1.94 14.21
C SER A 71 -10.85 2.88 13.08
N ALA A 72 -10.46 4.11 13.42
CA ALA A 72 -9.92 5.04 12.42
C ALA A 72 -8.62 4.50 11.79
N TYR A 73 -7.82 3.76 12.55
CA TYR A 73 -6.60 3.12 12.08
C TYR A 73 -6.89 1.99 11.09
N ASP A 74 -7.85 1.12 11.42
CA ASP A 74 -8.23 -0.01 10.57
C ASP A 74 -8.84 0.45 9.24
N VAL A 75 -9.70 1.47 9.28
CA VAL A 75 -10.23 2.10 8.06
C VAL A 75 -9.10 2.71 7.22
N ALA A 76 -8.05 3.27 7.84
CA ALA A 76 -6.89 3.77 7.11
C ALA A 76 -6.08 2.63 6.46
N LEU A 77 -5.90 1.49 7.14
CA LEU A 77 -5.28 0.28 6.59
C LEU A 77 -6.05 -0.24 5.37
N MET A 78 -7.38 -0.38 5.51
CA MET A 78 -8.27 -0.79 4.43
C MET A 78 -8.25 0.19 3.26
N SER A 79 -8.27 1.50 3.54
CA SER A 79 -8.21 2.55 2.51
C SER A 79 -6.90 2.48 1.71
N ARG A 80 -5.77 2.30 2.42
CA ARG A 80 -4.45 2.11 1.79
C ARG A 80 -4.40 0.85 0.93
N GLU A 81 -4.98 -0.25 1.40
CA GLU A 81 -5.03 -1.48 0.62
C GLU A 81 -5.87 -1.32 -0.65
N LEU A 82 -7.07 -0.73 -0.53
CA LEU A 82 -7.96 -0.51 -1.66
C LEU A 82 -7.29 0.33 -2.75
N LEU A 83 -6.53 1.36 -2.38
CA LEU A 83 -5.82 2.25 -3.31
C LEU A 83 -4.66 1.61 -4.08
N LYS A 84 -4.24 0.38 -3.71
CA LYS A 84 -3.36 -0.43 -4.57
C LYS A 84 -4.06 -0.85 -5.87
N HIS A 85 -5.39 -0.97 -5.84
CA HIS A 85 -6.20 -1.31 -7.02
C HIS A 85 -6.56 -0.04 -7.78
N LYS A 86 -5.66 0.44 -8.64
CA LYS A 86 -5.79 1.75 -9.30
C LYS A 86 -7.10 1.99 -10.07
N LYS A 87 -7.78 0.94 -10.55
CA LYS A 87 -9.12 1.06 -11.16
C LYS A 87 -10.20 1.59 -10.21
N VAL A 88 -10.04 1.47 -8.89
CA VAL A 88 -11.05 1.94 -7.93
C VAL A 88 -11.28 3.45 -8.05
N THR A 89 -10.23 4.21 -8.39
CA THR A 89 -10.31 5.67 -8.50
C THR A 89 -11.17 6.11 -9.68
N GLU A 90 -11.33 5.27 -10.71
CA GLU A 90 -12.28 5.50 -11.82
C GLU A 90 -13.73 5.60 -11.31
N TYR A 91 -14.05 4.97 -10.18
CA TYR A 91 -15.38 5.02 -9.56
C TYR A 91 -15.46 6.07 -8.43
N THR A 92 -14.49 6.07 -7.52
CA THR A 92 -14.53 6.94 -6.33
C THR A 92 -14.35 8.43 -6.66
N THR A 93 -13.83 8.75 -7.85
CA THR A 93 -13.68 10.14 -8.32
C THR A 93 -14.82 10.65 -9.20
N ILE A 94 -15.81 9.82 -9.51
CA ILE A 94 -17.01 10.25 -10.24
C ILE A 94 -17.73 11.28 -9.39
N TRP A 95 -17.84 12.52 -9.86
CA TRP A 95 -18.62 13.55 -9.15
C TRP A 95 -20.12 13.35 -9.36
N MET A 96 -20.54 13.21 -10.61
CA MET A 96 -21.91 12.92 -11.01
C MET A 96 -21.90 11.97 -12.20
N ASP A 97 -22.85 11.07 -12.23
CA ASP A 97 -23.08 10.18 -13.36
C ASP A 97 -24.54 9.71 -13.35
N THR A 98 -24.90 8.83 -14.27
CA THR A 98 -26.21 8.22 -14.31
C THR A 98 -26.13 6.71 -14.50
N LEU A 99 -27.24 6.06 -14.19
CA LEU A 99 -27.51 4.66 -14.46
C LEU A 99 -28.82 4.56 -15.25
N ARG A 100 -29.08 3.38 -15.83
CA ARG A 100 -30.33 3.07 -16.55
C ARG A 100 -30.65 4.11 -17.63
N GLU A 101 -29.64 4.43 -18.44
CA GLU A 101 -29.75 5.41 -19.54
C GLU A 101 -30.25 6.79 -19.08
N GLY A 102 -29.81 7.25 -17.91
CA GLY A 102 -30.14 8.59 -17.41
C GLY A 102 -31.36 8.66 -16.48
N LYS A 103 -32.10 7.56 -16.29
CA LYS A 103 -33.26 7.53 -15.37
C LYS A 103 -32.89 7.76 -13.91
N SER A 104 -31.62 7.53 -13.60
CA SER A 104 -31.12 7.43 -12.25
C SER A 104 -29.86 8.25 -12.10
N GLN A 105 -29.93 9.35 -11.33
CA GLN A 105 -28.78 10.21 -11.10
C GLN A 105 -27.96 9.75 -9.90
N LEU A 106 -26.64 9.74 -10.08
CA LEU A 106 -25.67 9.51 -9.03
C LEU A 106 -24.94 10.81 -8.74
N VAL A 107 -24.85 11.16 -7.46
CA VAL A 107 -24.07 12.31 -6.99
C VAL A 107 -23.19 11.84 -5.86
N ASN A 108 -21.89 12.09 -5.99
CA ASN A 108 -20.92 11.60 -5.02
C ASN A 108 -21.19 12.20 -3.64
N THR A 109 -21.32 11.33 -2.65
CA THR A 109 -21.51 11.76 -1.26
C THR A 109 -20.25 12.42 -0.70
N ASN A 110 -19.07 12.09 -1.22
CA ASN A 110 -17.80 12.72 -0.88
C ASN A 110 -17.56 14.01 -1.68
N LYS A 111 -17.89 15.14 -1.06
CA LYS A 111 -17.71 16.47 -1.67
C LYS A 111 -16.24 16.81 -1.96
N LEU A 112 -15.26 16.18 -1.30
CA LEU A 112 -13.85 16.50 -1.52
C LEU A 112 -13.38 16.15 -2.93
N VAL A 113 -13.97 15.12 -3.55
CA VAL A 113 -13.68 14.72 -4.94
C VAL A 113 -13.82 15.89 -5.92
N ARG A 114 -14.77 16.81 -5.67
CA ARG A 114 -14.98 17.99 -6.52
C ARG A 114 -14.18 19.22 -6.07
N PHE A 115 -13.98 19.39 -4.77
CA PHE A 115 -13.53 20.67 -4.20
C PHE A 115 -12.14 20.64 -3.57
N TYR A 116 -11.49 19.48 -3.48
CA TYR A 116 -10.18 19.34 -2.87
C TYR A 116 -9.15 18.87 -3.92
N PRO A 117 -8.11 19.67 -4.22
CA PRO A 117 -7.13 19.30 -5.23
C PRO A 117 -6.42 17.99 -4.91
N GLY A 118 -6.39 17.09 -5.90
CA GLY A 118 -5.78 15.77 -5.77
C GLY A 118 -6.66 14.72 -5.09
N ALA A 119 -7.89 15.05 -4.66
CA ALA A 119 -8.78 14.07 -4.04
C ALA A 119 -9.09 12.92 -5.00
N ASN A 120 -8.89 11.69 -4.53
CA ASN A 120 -9.12 10.47 -5.31
C ASN A 120 -10.10 9.47 -4.63
N GLY A 121 -10.71 9.87 -3.51
CA GLY A 121 -11.78 9.12 -2.84
C GLY A 121 -11.88 9.45 -1.35
N LEU A 122 -12.32 8.55 -0.47
CA LEU A 122 -12.91 7.23 -0.77
C LEU A 122 -14.40 7.22 -0.43
N LYS A 123 -14.76 7.39 0.84
CA LYS A 123 -16.12 7.05 1.29
C LYS A 123 -16.57 7.84 2.50
N THR A 124 -17.82 8.33 2.41
CA THR A 124 -18.56 8.87 3.57
C THR A 124 -19.47 7.81 4.18
N GLY A 125 -19.74 7.92 5.48
CA GLY A 125 -20.78 7.17 6.18
C GLY A 125 -21.58 8.09 7.10
N THR A 126 -22.87 7.83 7.29
CA THR A 126 -23.69 8.59 8.26
C THR A 126 -24.82 7.72 8.79
N THR A 127 -24.88 7.59 10.12
CA THR A 127 -26.04 7.05 10.84
C THR A 127 -26.27 7.87 12.10
N SER A 128 -27.45 7.75 12.71
CA SER A 128 -27.76 8.43 13.98
C SER A 128 -26.79 8.04 15.10
N LYS A 129 -26.37 6.78 15.14
CA LYS A 129 -25.45 6.22 16.15
C LYS A 129 -23.98 6.53 15.84
N ALA A 130 -23.56 6.39 14.58
CA ALA A 130 -22.15 6.53 14.19
C ALA A 130 -21.74 7.98 13.88
N GLY A 131 -22.70 8.90 13.80
CA GLY A 131 -22.44 10.29 13.40
C GLY A 131 -21.98 10.39 11.95
N HIS A 132 -21.24 11.45 11.64
CA HIS A 132 -20.73 11.74 10.30
C HIS A 132 -19.28 11.26 10.16
N ASN A 133 -19.08 10.25 9.29
CA ASN A 133 -17.80 9.61 9.05
C ASN A 133 -17.28 9.93 7.64
N LEU A 134 -15.96 9.92 7.47
CA LEU A 134 -15.28 10.09 6.19
C LEU A 134 -13.90 9.44 6.21
N SER A 135 -13.64 8.55 5.24
CA SER A 135 -12.29 8.25 4.76
C SER A 135 -12.06 9.02 3.47
N ALA A 136 -11.19 10.03 3.52
CA ALA A 136 -10.82 10.88 2.40
C ALA A 136 -9.38 10.59 1.98
N THR A 137 -9.13 10.51 0.68
CA THR A 137 -7.77 10.33 0.16
C THR A 137 -7.48 11.35 -0.92
N ALA A 138 -6.21 11.68 -1.03
CA ALA A 138 -5.71 12.55 -2.08
C ALA A 138 -4.27 12.20 -2.43
N GLU A 139 -3.90 12.48 -3.68
CA GLU A 139 -2.55 12.33 -4.20
C GLU A 139 -2.03 13.65 -4.74
N ARG A 140 -0.80 14.02 -4.34
CA ARG A 140 -0.09 15.20 -4.86
C ARG A 140 1.40 14.89 -4.97
N GLY A 141 1.97 15.08 -6.17
CA GLY A 141 3.41 14.95 -6.39
C GLY A 141 3.98 13.58 -6.01
N GLY A 142 3.24 12.50 -6.27
CA GLY A 142 3.64 11.13 -5.93
C GLY A 142 3.47 10.75 -4.45
N MET A 143 2.94 11.64 -3.62
CA MET A 143 2.55 11.33 -2.24
C MET A 143 1.04 11.16 -2.16
N GLU A 144 0.59 9.98 -1.74
CA GLU A 144 -0.82 9.64 -1.52
C GLU A 144 -1.09 9.55 -0.01
N LEU A 145 -2.12 10.26 0.46
CA LEU A 145 -2.49 10.32 1.88
C LEU A 145 -3.95 9.91 2.08
N ALA A 146 -4.20 9.24 3.20
CA ALA A 146 -5.54 8.93 3.71
C ALA A 146 -5.81 9.68 5.02
N SER A 147 -7.01 10.23 5.14
CA SER A 147 -7.50 10.98 6.29
C SER A 147 -8.84 10.39 6.72
N VAL A 148 -8.86 9.80 7.91
CA VAL A 148 -10.04 9.11 8.45
C VAL A 148 -10.59 9.89 9.64
N ILE A 149 -11.83 10.34 9.51
CA ILE A 149 -12.58 11.08 10.53
C ILE A 149 -13.84 10.29 10.89
N LEU A 150 -14.02 9.98 12.16
CA LEU A 150 -15.16 9.21 12.67
C LEU A 150 -15.91 10.01 13.75
N GLY A 151 -17.24 9.81 13.85
CA GLY A 151 -18.06 10.28 14.97
C GLY A 151 -18.36 11.79 14.98
N CYS A 152 -18.23 12.51 13.86
CA CYS A 152 -18.55 13.95 13.85
C CYS A 152 -20.05 14.20 14.05
N LYS A 153 -20.39 15.33 14.65
CA LYS A 153 -21.78 15.74 14.86
C LYS A 153 -22.40 16.36 13.62
N THR A 154 -21.58 16.92 12.74
CA THR A 154 -22.06 17.58 11.53
C THR A 154 -21.29 17.15 10.28
N THR A 155 -21.91 17.37 9.11
CA THR A 155 -21.27 17.15 7.81
C THR A 155 -20.06 18.08 7.60
N ASP A 156 -20.12 19.32 8.10
CA ASP A 156 -19.04 20.29 7.94
C ASP A 156 -17.82 19.92 8.79
N GLU A 157 -18.04 19.35 9.99
CA GLU A 157 -16.97 18.83 10.84
C GLU A 157 -16.18 17.72 10.15
N ARG A 158 -16.84 16.70 9.57
CA ARG A 158 -16.11 15.60 8.90
C ARG A 158 -15.28 16.08 7.72
N PHE A 159 -15.83 16.97 6.89
CA PHE A 159 -15.14 17.45 5.70
C PHE A 159 -14.07 18.48 6.05
N GLY A 160 -14.34 19.37 7.01
CA GLY A 160 -13.38 20.34 7.52
C GLY A 160 -12.20 19.67 8.21
N GLY A 161 -12.45 18.67 9.05
CA GLY A 161 -11.43 17.86 9.71
C GLY A 161 -10.56 17.11 8.70
N ALA A 162 -11.19 16.43 7.73
CA ALA A 162 -10.46 15.69 6.72
C ALA A 162 -9.54 16.59 5.87
N ARG A 163 -10.03 17.76 5.43
CA ARG A 163 -9.22 18.75 4.71
C ARG A 163 -8.02 19.21 5.54
N LYS A 164 -8.24 19.61 6.79
CA LYS A 164 -7.16 20.06 7.69
C LYS A 164 -6.07 19.01 7.87
N MET A 165 -6.45 17.74 8.02
CA MET A 165 -5.48 16.63 8.13
C MET A 165 -4.70 16.40 6.84
N LEU A 166 -5.38 16.38 5.68
CA LEU A 166 -4.71 16.23 4.39
C LEU A 166 -3.76 17.40 4.13
N ASP A 167 -4.21 18.64 4.37
CA ASP A 167 -3.39 19.84 4.20
C ASP A 167 -2.18 19.82 5.13
N HIS A 168 -2.35 19.40 6.39
CA HIS A 168 -1.23 19.22 7.31
C HIS A 168 -0.23 18.19 6.78
N GLY A 169 -0.70 17.04 6.30
CA GLY A 169 0.15 16.00 5.72
C GLY A 169 0.96 16.51 4.52
N PHE A 170 0.27 17.13 3.55
CA PHE A 170 0.92 17.70 2.36
C PHE A 170 1.82 18.89 2.63
N ALA A 171 1.54 19.67 3.68
CA ALA A 171 2.37 20.81 4.05
C ALA A 171 3.70 20.37 4.69
N ASN A 172 3.65 19.35 5.55
CA ASN A 172 4.76 19.00 6.45
C ASN A 172 5.58 17.79 6.00
N TYR A 173 5.04 16.93 5.14
CA TYR A 173 5.71 15.68 4.73
C TYR A 173 5.98 15.61 3.23
N ALA A 174 6.93 14.78 2.86
CA ALA A 174 7.26 14.42 1.50
C ALA A 174 7.68 12.95 1.41
N VAL A 175 7.50 12.38 0.23
CA VAL A 175 8.00 11.04 -0.09
C VAL A 175 9.44 11.15 -0.59
N TYR A 176 10.37 10.59 0.17
CA TYR A 176 11.78 10.48 -0.19
C TYR A 176 12.06 9.07 -0.71
N THR A 177 12.47 8.96 -1.98
CA THR A 177 12.97 7.70 -2.54
C THR A 177 14.48 7.68 -2.42
N PRO A 178 15.06 6.81 -1.58
CA PRO A 178 16.50 6.75 -1.41
C PRO A 178 17.17 6.35 -2.72
N LYS A 179 18.33 6.94 -2.99
CA LYS A 179 19.20 6.54 -4.11
C LYS A 179 20.49 6.00 -3.53
N VAL A 180 20.87 4.81 -3.98
CA VAL A 180 22.20 4.26 -3.65
C VAL A 180 23.23 5.04 -4.44
N GLU A 181 24.24 5.56 -3.77
CA GLU A 181 25.34 6.27 -4.43
C GLU A 181 26.11 5.33 -5.37
N ALA A 182 26.50 5.84 -6.53
CA ALA A 182 27.24 5.05 -7.51
C ALA A 182 28.59 4.60 -6.90
N GLY A 183 28.83 3.29 -6.88
CA GLY A 183 30.04 2.70 -6.30
C GLY A 183 29.94 2.30 -4.83
N LEU A 184 28.81 2.56 -4.16
CA LEU A 184 28.59 2.10 -2.77
C LEU A 184 28.52 0.57 -2.69
N LEU A 185 27.98 -0.08 -3.72
CA LEU A 185 27.94 -1.54 -3.86
C LEU A 185 29.23 -2.05 -4.52
N GLY A 186 30.22 -2.37 -3.69
CA GLY A 186 31.47 -3.00 -4.11
C GLY A 186 31.35 -4.53 -4.25
N PRO A 187 32.30 -5.17 -4.96
CA PRO A 187 32.41 -6.61 -4.97
C PRO A 187 32.81 -7.14 -3.58
N VAL A 188 32.18 -8.22 -3.14
CA VAL A 188 32.52 -8.90 -1.88
C VAL A 188 33.41 -10.08 -2.17
N LYS A 189 34.50 -10.22 -1.42
CA LYS A 189 35.46 -11.30 -1.61
C LYS A 189 34.88 -12.65 -1.17
N VAL A 190 35.13 -13.68 -1.98
CA VAL A 190 34.66 -15.05 -1.74
C VAL A 190 35.83 -15.99 -1.51
N LEU A 191 35.87 -16.57 -0.32
CA LEU A 191 36.84 -17.58 0.07
C LEU A 191 36.41 -18.95 -0.43
N ARG A 192 37.37 -19.71 -0.98
CA ARG A 192 37.18 -21.10 -1.45
C ARG A 192 36.08 -21.25 -2.52
N GLY A 193 35.73 -20.18 -3.22
CA GLY A 193 34.79 -20.17 -4.33
C GLY A 193 35.45 -20.46 -5.68
N VAL A 194 34.64 -20.88 -6.65
CA VAL A 194 35.06 -20.91 -8.07
C VAL A 194 35.43 -19.51 -8.58
N GLU A 195 34.77 -18.49 -8.05
CA GLU A 195 35.08 -17.08 -8.22
C GLU A 195 35.64 -16.51 -6.91
N ASN A 196 36.52 -15.50 -7.00
CA ASN A 196 37.16 -14.90 -5.83
C ASN A 196 36.42 -13.66 -5.31
N ASN A 197 35.45 -13.16 -6.07
CA ASN A 197 34.64 -12.01 -5.76
C ASN A 197 33.23 -12.25 -6.31
N LEU A 198 32.22 -11.69 -5.65
CA LEU A 198 30.85 -11.67 -6.15
C LEU A 198 30.34 -10.23 -6.21
N LYS A 199 29.44 -9.96 -7.16
CA LYS A 199 28.76 -8.68 -7.24
C LYS A 199 27.60 -8.65 -6.24
N SER A 200 27.46 -7.52 -5.57
CA SER A 200 26.32 -7.23 -4.71
C SER A 200 25.24 -6.52 -5.51
N GLU A 201 24.00 -6.78 -5.17
CA GLU A 201 22.85 -6.08 -5.73
C GLU A 201 21.84 -5.73 -4.65
N MET A 202 21.02 -4.73 -4.93
CA MET A 202 19.90 -4.33 -4.09
C MET A 202 18.64 -4.33 -4.94
N LYS A 203 17.54 -4.73 -4.31
CA LYS A 203 16.21 -4.54 -4.88
C LYS A 203 15.83 -3.06 -4.84
N GLU A 204 14.74 -2.72 -5.53
CA GLU A 204 14.19 -1.37 -5.48
C GLU A 204 13.95 -0.93 -4.03
N LEU A 205 14.43 0.26 -3.69
CA LEU A 205 14.32 0.78 -2.34
C LEU A 205 12.93 1.36 -2.13
N SER A 206 12.19 0.79 -1.19
CA SER A 206 10.90 1.33 -0.75
C SER A 206 11.02 2.80 -0.35
N PRO A 207 10.13 3.68 -0.83
CA PRO A 207 10.14 5.08 -0.46
C PRO A 207 9.76 5.30 1.00
N LEU A 208 10.20 6.42 1.57
CA LEU A 208 9.98 6.81 2.96
C LEU A 208 9.17 8.09 3.06
N LEU A 209 8.26 8.16 4.04
CA LEU A 209 7.61 9.40 4.42
C LEU A 209 8.50 10.13 5.43
N ILE A 210 8.96 11.33 5.07
CA ILE A 210 9.82 12.15 5.94
C ILE A 210 9.22 13.54 6.09
N LYS A 211 9.65 14.30 7.10
CA LYS A 211 9.27 15.72 7.18
C LYS A 211 10.04 16.50 6.11
N LYS A 212 9.38 17.47 5.49
CA LYS A 212 10.03 18.36 4.53
C LYS A 212 11.21 19.08 5.17
N GLY A 213 12.31 19.14 4.44
CA GLY A 213 13.59 19.69 4.90
C GLY A 213 14.54 18.64 5.45
N GLN A 214 14.05 17.45 5.85
CA GLN A 214 14.89 16.37 6.37
C GLN A 214 15.64 15.61 5.27
N GLU A 215 15.32 15.82 3.98
CA GLU A 215 15.97 15.15 2.85
C GLU A 215 17.50 15.32 2.88
N LYS A 216 17.97 16.49 3.33
CA LYS A 216 19.41 16.83 3.40
C LYS A 216 20.12 16.19 4.59
N SER A 217 19.36 15.73 5.59
CA SER A 217 19.87 15.10 6.81
C SER A 217 19.85 13.57 6.72
N VAL A 218 19.41 13.02 5.60
CA VAL A 218 19.46 11.57 5.34
C VAL A 218 20.92 11.16 5.16
N THR A 219 21.38 10.26 6.01
CA THR A 219 22.68 9.60 5.86
C THR A 219 22.50 8.11 5.62
N GLN A 220 23.44 7.51 4.89
CA GLN A 220 23.41 6.09 4.56
C GLN A 220 24.61 5.39 5.21
N THR A 221 24.34 4.32 5.93
CA THR A 221 25.37 3.47 6.53
C THR A 221 25.28 2.10 5.87
N LEU A 222 26.36 1.70 5.20
CA LEU A 222 26.48 0.39 4.59
C LEU A 222 27.21 -0.57 5.53
N THR A 223 26.65 -1.76 5.75
CA THR A 223 27.31 -2.86 6.48
C THR A 223 27.32 -4.10 5.59
N MET A 224 28.52 -4.53 5.17
CA MET A 224 28.72 -5.71 4.31
C MET A 224 29.51 -6.77 5.06
N ALA A 225 29.34 -8.03 4.67
CA ALA A 225 30.27 -9.08 5.09
C ALA A 225 31.69 -8.76 4.58
N GLU A 226 32.71 -8.90 5.44
CA GLU A 226 34.11 -8.66 5.07
C GLU A 226 34.60 -9.65 4.00
N ASP A 227 34.33 -10.94 4.24
CA ASP A 227 34.60 -12.05 3.35
C ASP A 227 33.40 -13.03 3.42
N LEU A 228 33.07 -13.68 2.31
CA LEU A 228 32.05 -14.73 2.24
C LEU A 228 32.71 -16.09 2.02
N GLU A 229 32.25 -17.15 2.71
CA GLU A 229 32.73 -18.51 2.43
C GLU A 229 31.79 -19.24 1.46
N ALA A 230 32.37 -19.87 0.42
CA ALA A 230 31.59 -20.68 -0.52
C ALA A 230 31.11 -22.02 0.10
N PRO A 231 29.90 -22.50 -0.24
CA PRO A 231 29.03 -21.98 -1.30
C PRO A 231 28.22 -20.75 -0.88
N VAL A 232 28.24 -19.72 -1.70
CA VAL A 232 27.30 -18.58 -1.60
C VAL A 232 26.08 -18.91 -2.45
N LEU A 233 24.88 -18.78 -1.89
CA LEU A 233 23.65 -19.02 -2.61
C LEU A 233 23.22 -17.79 -3.40
N ASP A 234 22.51 -18.02 -4.51
CA ASP A 234 21.85 -16.93 -5.22
C ASP A 234 20.83 -16.24 -4.30
N GLN A 235 20.75 -14.90 -4.38
CA GLN A 235 19.90 -14.08 -3.52
C GLN A 235 20.18 -14.24 -2.01
N GLN A 236 21.35 -14.73 -1.62
CA GLN A 236 21.77 -14.74 -0.22
C GLN A 236 21.96 -13.31 0.28
N ILE A 237 21.51 -13.01 1.50
CA ILE A 237 21.77 -11.72 2.17
C ILE A 237 23.25 -11.66 2.55
N ILE A 238 23.94 -10.61 2.11
CA ILE A 238 25.39 -10.41 2.30
C ILE A 238 25.72 -9.06 2.94
N GLY A 239 24.70 -8.27 3.27
CA GLY A 239 24.84 -6.98 3.92
C GLY A 239 23.51 -6.27 4.09
N GLU A 240 23.59 -5.07 4.65
CA GLU A 240 22.46 -4.19 4.96
C GLU A 240 22.84 -2.73 4.68
N LEU A 241 21.92 -2.00 4.07
CA LEU A 241 21.96 -0.54 3.97
C LEU A 241 20.98 0.03 5.00
N THR A 242 21.49 0.82 5.93
CA THR A 242 20.69 1.51 6.95
C THR A 242 20.61 2.99 6.61
N LEU A 243 19.40 3.51 6.51
CA LEU A 243 19.14 4.94 6.36
C LEU A 243 18.88 5.56 7.73
N MET A 244 19.62 6.61 8.03
CA MET A 244 19.46 7.38 9.27
C MET A 244 18.96 8.78 8.92
N ILE A 245 18.03 9.30 9.72
CA ILE A 245 17.54 10.67 9.63
C ILE A 245 17.74 11.31 11.00
N GLU A 246 18.57 12.36 11.05
CA GLU A 246 18.88 13.06 12.31
C GLU A 246 19.40 12.12 13.41
N GLY A 247 20.13 11.06 13.03
CA GLY A 247 20.69 10.06 13.95
C GLY A 247 19.73 8.97 14.40
N ILE A 248 18.48 8.95 13.90
CA ILE A 248 17.50 7.89 14.14
C ILE A 248 17.40 6.98 12.93
N GLU A 249 17.36 5.67 13.16
CA GLU A 249 17.15 4.68 12.09
C GLU A 249 15.76 4.87 11.46
N ALA A 250 15.74 5.18 10.16
CA ALA A 250 14.53 5.41 9.40
C ALA A 250 14.12 4.17 8.57
N ALA A 251 15.09 3.44 8.02
CA ALA A 251 14.83 2.24 7.24
C ALA A 251 16.08 1.35 7.09
N LYS A 252 15.85 0.07 6.80
CA LYS A 252 16.87 -0.92 6.48
C LYS A 252 16.53 -1.64 5.18
N TYR A 253 17.54 -1.89 4.36
CA TYR A 253 17.41 -2.60 3.10
C TYR A 253 18.48 -3.68 2.99
N ASN A 254 18.06 -4.90 2.68
CA ASN A 254 18.97 -6.01 2.48
C ASN A 254 19.76 -5.88 1.18
N ILE A 255 21.00 -6.33 1.23
CA ILE A 255 21.89 -6.42 0.08
C ILE A 255 22.11 -7.90 -0.22
N TYR A 256 21.97 -8.25 -1.48
CA TYR A 256 21.93 -9.63 -1.95
C TYR A 256 23.14 -9.95 -2.83
N ALA A 257 23.55 -11.22 -2.82
CA ALA A 257 24.46 -11.74 -3.83
C ALA A 257 23.75 -11.78 -5.19
N ALA A 258 24.33 -11.14 -6.21
CA ALA A 258 23.76 -11.10 -7.56
C ALA A 258 23.78 -12.45 -8.27
N ASN A 259 24.62 -13.37 -7.80
CA ASN A 259 24.69 -14.74 -8.29
C ASN A 259 25.28 -15.66 -7.21
N GLY A 260 24.93 -16.95 -7.27
CA GLY A 260 25.54 -17.97 -6.44
C GLY A 260 27.00 -18.25 -6.83
N VAL A 261 27.84 -18.57 -5.84
CA VAL A 261 29.25 -18.96 -6.02
C VAL A 261 29.48 -20.33 -5.40
N PRO A 262 29.55 -21.41 -6.20
CA PRO A 262 29.86 -22.74 -5.71
C PRO A 262 31.26 -22.86 -5.10
N ARG A 263 31.44 -23.87 -4.24
CA ARG A 263 32.74 -24.19 -3.66
C ARG A 263 33.71 -24.68 -4.72
N LEU A 264 34.98 -24.29 -4.60
CA LEU A 264 36.05 -24.75 -5.46
C LEU A 264 36.37 -26.22 -5.16
N GLY A 265 35.99 -27.13 -6.07
CA GLY A 265 36.37 -28.53 -6.00
C GLY A 265 37.85 -28.76 -6.32
N ILE A 266 38.40 -29.90 -5.85
CA ILE A 266 39.81 -30.31 -6.02
C ILE A 266 40.23 -30.26 -7.51
N PHE A 267 39.36 -30.69 -8.42
CA PHE A 267 39.62 -30.69 -9.85
C PHE A 267 39.77 -29.27 -10.45
N ASN A 268 38.92 -28.33 -10.01
CA ASN A 268 39.01 -26.94 -10.45
C ASN A 268 40.23 -26.22 -9.86
N ALA A 269 40.60 -26.56 -8.61
CA ALA A 269 41.84 -26.07 -8.00
C ALA A 269 43.08 -26.53 -8.79
N PHE A 270 43.14 -27.83 -9.16
CA PHE A 270 44.23 -28.37 -9.97
C PHE A 270 44.33 -27.69 -11.35
N LYS A 271 43.20 -27.50 -12.05
CA LYS A 271 43.16 -26.74 -13.31
C LYS A 271 43.71 -25.31 -13.17
N ARG A 272 43.38 -24.62 -12.07
CA ARG A 272 43.86 -23.25 -11.81
C ARG A 272 45.38 -23.20 -11.64
N ILE A 273 45.96 -24.16 -10.92
CA ILE A 273 47.42 -24.28 -10.73
C ILE A 273 48.12 -24.56 -12.05
N CYS A 274 47.64 -25.53 -12.84
CA CYS A 274 48.23 -25.83 -14.15
C CYS A 274 48.20 -24.61 -15.09
N LYS A 275 47.11 -23.83 -15.06
CA LYS A 275 46.98 -22.62 -15.89
C LYS A 275 47.95 -21.51 -15.46
N ALA A 276 48.15 -21.34 -14.15
CA ALA A 276 49.08 -20.36 -13.59
C ALA A 276 50.56 -20.71 -13.81
N LEU A 277 50.89 -22.00 -14.02
CA LEU A 277 52.25 -22.45 -14.33
C LEU A 277 52.62 -22.30 -15.82
N VAL A 278 51.63 -22.09 -16.69
CA VAL A 278 51.79 -21.97 -18.15
C VAL A 278 51.66 -20.51 -18.63
N SER A 279 51.16 -19.61 -17.77
CA SER A 279 51.08 -18.15 -17.97
C SER A 279 52.24 -17.43 -17.33
#